data_AF-A0A0Q5J0P7-F1
#
_entry.id   AF-A0A0Q5J0P7-F1
#
_cell.length_a   1.000
_cell.length_b   1.000
_cell.length_c   1.000
_cell.angle_alpha   90.00
_cell.angle_beta   90.00
_cell.angle_gamma   90.00
#
_symmetry.space_group_name_H-M   'P 1'
#
loop_
_entity.id
_entity.type
_entity.pdbx_description
1 polymer ?
#
loop_
_entity_poly.entity_id
_entity_poly.type
_entity_poly.pdbx_seq_one_letter_code
_entity_poly.pdbx_strand_id
1 'polypeptide(L)'
;MSDPLDAPPRQSVGDLLGEVTRDLSTLMRQEVALAKAEATQSAKAAAKGGSMFAGAAVAGHFVLLFLSIALWWALGDAMDSMGWSAVIVAVIWAIVAAVLAARGRAETTRVGGLPQTTDTVKKIPHALHGHEEKNA
;
A
#
# COMPACT_ATOMS: atom_id res chain seq x y z
N MET A 1 54.47 -41.16 -37.65
CA MET A 1 53.10 -41.15 -38.20
C MET A 1 52.27 -40.30 -37.26
N SER A 2 52.11 -39.01 -37.56
CA SER A 2 51.38 -38.04 -36.73
C SER A 2 49.92 -38.06 -37.15
N ASP A 3 49.06 -38.57 -36.27
CA ASP A 3 47.62 -38.63 -36.48
C ASP A 3 47.05 -37.20 -36.44
N PRO A 4 46.41 -36.72 -37.52
CA PRO A 4 45.82 -35.40 -37.54
C PRO A 4 44.33 -35.48 -37.18
N LEU A 5 43.96 -34.65 -36.18
CA LEU A 5 42.68 -33.93 -36.05
C LEU A 5 41.72 -34.40 -34.94
N ASP A 6 42.07 -34.06 -33.69
CA ASP A 6 41.09 -33.60 -32.72
C ASP A 6 40.59 -32.19 -33.13
N ALA A 7 39.83 -32.12 -34.22
CA ALA A 7 39.06 -30.92 -34.52
C ALA A 7 37.88 -30.89 -33.54
N PRO A 8 37.71 -29.81 -32.74
CA PRO A 8 36.61 -29.74 -31.78
C PRO A 8 35.28 -29.95 -32.52
N PRO A 9 34.35 -30.75 -31.96
CA PRO A 9 33.09 -31.06 -32.61
C PRO A 9 32.40 -29.77 -33.05
N ARG A 10 32.05 -29.68 -34.34
CA ARG A 10 31.27 -28.55 -34.88
C ARG A 10 29.96 -28.48 -34.12
N GLN A 11 29.73 -27.37 -33.40
CA GLN A 11 28.48 -27.12 -32.69
C GLN A 11 27.31 -27.28 -33.66
N SER A 12 26.36 -28.11 -33.26
CA SER A 12 25.15 -28.34 -34.06
C SER A 12 24.20 -27.15 -33.90
N VAL A 13 23.29 -26.98 -34.87
CA VAL A 13 22.21 -25.98 -34.77
C VAL A 13 21.35 -26.22 -33.51
N GLY A 14 21.24 -27.46 -33.05
CA GLY A 14 20.57 -27.81 -31.80
C GLY A 14 21.29 -27.31 -30.55
N ASP A 15 22.63 -27.28 -30.55
CA ASP A 15 23.43 -26.77 -29.43
C ASP A 15 23.27 -25.25 -29.30
N LEU A 16 23.30 -24.53 -30.43
CA LEU A 16 23.09 -23.07 -30.46
C LEU A 16 21.67 -22.68 -30.03
N LEU A 17 20.65 -23.43 -30.45
CA LEU A 17 19.27 -23.18 -30.05
C LEU A 17 19.06 -23.44 -28.55
N GLY A 18 19.74 -24.46 -28.01
CA GLY A 18 19.75 -24.76 -26.58
C GLY A 18 20.41 -23.65 -25.75
N GLU A 19 21.50 -23.06 -26.25
CA GLU A 19 22.20 -21.94 -25.61
C GLU A 19 21.32 -20.68 -25.58
N VAL A 20 20.73 -20.28 -26.71
CA VAL A 20 19.80 -19.13 -26.78
C VAL A 20 18.59 -19.31 -25.86
N THR A 21 18.02 -20.53 -25.81
CA THR A 21 16.88 -20.82 -24.92
C THR A 21 17.28 -20.71 -23.45
N ARG A 22 18.49 -21.14 -23.10
CA ARG A 22 19.05 -21.02 -21.75
C ARG A 22 19.33 -19.57 -21.38
N ASP A 23 19.82 -18.77 -22.31
CA ASP A 23 20.06 -17.33 -22.11
C ASP A 23 18.75 -16.57 -21.90
N LEU A 24 17.73 -16.84 -22.72
CA LEU A 24 16.39 -16.27 -22.54
C LEU A 24 15.77 -16.66 -21.19
N SER A 25 15.91 -17.91 -20.76
CA SER A 25 15.47 -18.36 -19.44
C SER A 25 16.19 -17.65 -18.30
N THR A 26 17.47 -17.33 -18.52
CA THR A 26 18.30 -16.59 -17.55
C THR A 26 17.86 -15.13 -17.47
N LEU A 27 17.62 -14.47 -18.60
CA LEU A 27 17.10 -13.09 -18.65
C LEU A 27 15.73 -12.98 -17.99
N MET A 28 14.79 -13.89 -18.29
CA MET A 28 13.46 -13.88 -17.67
C MET A 28 13.54 -14.01 -16.15
N ARG A 29 14.45 -14.85 -15.64
CA ARG A 29 14.67 -15.01 -14.20
C ARG A 29 15.27 -13.74 -13.57
N GLN A 30 16.15 -13.05 -14.30
CA GLN A 30 16.74 -11.79 -13.88
C GLN A 30 15.71 -10.66 -13.84
N GLU A 31 14.84 -10.54 -14.85
CA GLU A 31 13.74 -9.56 -14.87
C GLU A 31 12.78 -9.77 -13.70
N VAL A 32 12.41 -11.01 -13.41
CA VAL A 32 11.59 -11.33 -12.22
C VAL A 32 12.33 -10.98 -10.93
N ALA A 33 13.63 -11.28 -10.84
CA ALA A 33 14.43 -10.94 -9.67
C ALA A 33 14.56 -9.41 -9.49
N LEU A 34 14.70 -8.66 -10.57
CA LEU A 34 14.78 -7.21 -10.59
C LEU A 34 13.45 -6.59 -10.19
N ALA A 35 12.33 -7.01 -10.81
CA ALA A 35 11.00 -6.55 -10.46
C ALA A 35 10.68 -6.83 -8.98
N LYS A 36 11.09 -8.00 -8.46
CA LYS A 36 10.97 -8.32 -7.03
C LYS A 36 11.82 -7.39 -6.16
N ALA A 37 13.04 -7.07 -6.57
CA ALA A 37 13.91 -6.14 -5.84
C ALA A 37 13.32 -4.72 -5.81
N GLU A 38 12.83 -4.21 -6.95
CA GLU A 38 12.21 -2.90 -7.06
C GLU A 38 10.89 -2.82 -6.27
N ALA A 39 10.05 -3.85 -6.34
CA ALA A 39 8.84 -3.96 -5.53
C ALA A 39 9.18 -3.97 -4.03
N THR A 40 10.21 -4.71 -3.62
CA THR A 40 10.67 -4.75 -2.22
C THR A 40 11.21 -3.40 -1.75
N GLN A 41 11.99 -2.72 -2.59
CA GLN A 41 12.53 -1.40 -2.30
C GLN A 41 11.41 -0.35 -2.18
N SER A 42 10.45 -0.39 -3.09
CA SER A 42 9.25 0.46 -3.08
C SER A 42 8.42 0.21 -1.81
N ALA A 43 8.18 -1.05 -1.47
CA ALA A 43 7.47 -1.43 -0.25
C ALA A 43 8.21 -0.94 1.00
N LYS A 44 9.54 -1.05 1.06
CA LYS A 44 10.35 -0.57 2.18
C LYS A 44 10.32 0.96 2.29
N ALA A 45 10.37 1.67 1.18
CA ALA A 45 10.27 3.13 1.15
C ALA A 45 8.89 3.59 1.62
N ALA A 46 7.83 2.97 1.10
CA ALA A 46 6.45 3.23 1.54
C ALA A 46 6.26 2.90 3.02
N ALA A 47 6.78 1.76 3.50
CA ALA A 47 6.71 1.36 4.90
C ALA A 47 7.45 2.35 5.81
N LYS A 48 8.65 2.81 5.42
CA LYS A 48 9.41 3.82 6.16
C LYS A 48 8.66 5.16 6.20
N GLY A 49 8.09 5.59 5.08
CA GLY A 49 7.28 6.81 5.01
C GLY A 49 6.03 6.68 5.91
N GLY A 50 5.29 5.58 5.77
CA GLY A 50 4.12 5.29 6.57
C GLY A 50 4.40 5.20 8.08
N SER A 51 5.53 4.61 8.47
CA SER A 51 5.90 4.51 9.89
C SER A 51 6.28 5.87 10.49
N MET A 52 6.90 6.77 9.73
CA MET A 52 7.15 8.14 10.17
C MET A 52 5.86 8.91 10.44
N PHE A 53 4.85 8.77 9.57
CA PHE A 53 3.54 9.38 9.80
C PHE A 53 2.83 8.79 11.02
N ALA A 54 2.90 7.47 11.22
CA ALA A 54 2.36 6.84 12.42
C ALA A 54 3.05 7.36 13.70
N GLY A 55 4.38 7.44 13.69
CA GLY A 55 5.15 8.02 14.79
C GLY A 55 4.81 9.48 15.06
N ALA A 56 4.68 10.29 14.00
CA ALA A 56 4.27 11.68 14.09
C ALA A 56 2.85 11.85 14.65
N ALA A 57 1.91 10.95 14.30
CA ALA A 57 0.56 10.95 14.85
C ALA A 57 0.58 10.69 16.37
N VAL A 58 1.38 9.71 16.82
CA VAL A 58 1.54 9.42 18.26
C VAL A 58 2.20 10.60 18.99
N ALA A 59 3.30 11.13 18.46
CA ALA A 59 3.98 12.28 19.05
C ALA A 59 3.06 13.51 19.12
N GLY A 60 2.33 13.80 18.03
CA GLY A 60 1.34 14.87 17.96
C GLY A 60 0.20 14.69 18.96
N HIS A 61 -0.26 13.45 19.18
CA HIS A 61 -1.25 13.14 20.20
C HIS A 61 -0.75 13.50 21.62
N PHE A 62 0.49 13.15 21.96
CA PHE A 62 1.07 13.53 23.25
C PHE A 62 1.26 15.05 23.41
N VAL A 63 1.66 15.75 22.35
CA VAL A 63 1.74 17.22 22.36
C VAL A 63 0.37 17.82 22.67
N LEU A 64 -0.68 17.36 21.99
CA LEU A 64 -2.05 17.83 22.21
C LEU A 64 -2.55 17.49 23.62
N LEU A 65 -2.22 16.32 24.15
CA LEU A 65 -2.54 15.92 25.51
C LEU A 65 -1.89 16.86 26.54
N PHE A 66 -0.58 17.08 26.45
CA PHE A 66 0.13 17.94 27.39
C PHE A 66 -0.30 19.41 27.27
N LEU A 67 -0.56 19.90 26.06
CA LEU A 67 -1.14 21.24 25.87
C LEU A 67 -2.53 21.34 26.50
N SER A 68 -3.35 20.28 26.44
CA SER A 68 -4.68 20.28 27.06
C SER A 68 -4.58 20.32 28.59
N ILE A 69 -3.65 19.56 29.17
CA ILE A 69 -3.41 19.57 30.62
C ILE A 69 -2.87 20.94 31.05
N ALA A 70 -1.91 21.50 30.31
CA ALA A 70 -1.35 22.82 30.59
C ALA A 70 -2.42 23.91 30.48
N LEU A 71 -3.28 23.86 29.45
CA LEU A 71 -4.38 24.80 29.28
C LEU A 71 -5.40 24.68 30.40
N TRP A 72 -5.74 23.45 30.82
CA TRP A 72 -6.62 23.25 31.97
C TRP A 72 -6.00 23.86 33.22
N TRP A 73 -4.73 23.59 33.52
CA TRP A 73 -4.08 24.19 34.68
C TRP A 73 -4.04 25.72 34.63
N ALA A 74 -3.66 26.28 33.48
CA ALA A 74 -3.57 27.73 33.30
C ALA A 74 -4.93 28.44 33.45
N LEU A 75 -6.00 27.87 32.88
CA LEU A 75 -7.36 28.40 33.04
C LEU A 75 -7.89 28.18 34.46
N GLY A 76 -7.58 27.03 35.07
CA GLY A 76 -7.98 26.71 36.43
C GLY A 76 -7.41 27.72 37.44
N ASP A 77 -6.14 28.07 37.29
CA ASP A 77 -5.45 29.09 38.09
C ASP A 77 -6.00 30.50 37.80
N ALA A 78 -6.14 30.87 36.52
CA ALA A 78 -6.64 32.19 36.14
C ALA A 78 -8.10 32.46 36.54
N MET A 79 -8.90 31.42 36.76
CA MET A 79 -10.32 31.52 37.12
C MET A 79 -10.62 31.10 38.57
N ASP A 80 -9.59 30.76 39.35
CA ASP A 80 -9.73 30.14 40.69
C ASP A 80 -10.70 28.93 40.71
N SER A 81 -10.82 28.21 39.58
CA SER A 81 -11.78 27.12 39.42
C SER A 81 -11.34 26.06 38.39
N MET A 82 -10.80 24.95 38.89
CA MET A 82 -10.43 23.81 38.04
C MET A 82 -11.63 23.12 37.39
N GLY A 83 -12.83 23.19 38.01
CA GLY A 83 -14.05 22.59 37.46
C GLY A 83 -14.51 23.28 36.18
N TRP A 84 -14.65 24.61 36.20
CA TRP A 84 -15.04 25.37 35.02
C TRP A 84 -13.99 25.35 33.91
N SER A 85 -12.71 25.35 34.28
CA SER A 85 -11.64 25.14 33.32
C SER A 85 -11.77 23.81 32.57
N ALA A 86 -12.09 22.72 33.27
CA ALA A 86 -12.30 21.41 32.65
C ALA A 86 -13.41 21.46 31.59
N VAL A 87 -14.52 22.13 31.90
CA VAL A 87 -15.67 22.30 31.00
C VAL A 87 -15.24 23.08 29.74
N ILE A 88 -14.48 24.17 29.91
CA ILE A 88 -14.00 24.97 28.77
C ILE A 88 -13.10 24.12 27.85
N VAL A 89 -12.13 23.40 28.41
CA VAL A 89 -11.24 22.53 27.63
C VAL A 89 -12.03 21.42 26.93
N ALA A 90 -13.04 20.85 27.59
CA ALA A 90 -13.92 19.85 26.99
C ALA A 90 -14.74 20.42 25.81
N VAL A 91 -15.26 21.64 25.94
CA VAL A 91 -15.99 22.32 24.85
C VAL A 91 -15.07 22.59 23.65
N ILE A 92 -13.82 23.02 23.89
CA ILE A 92 -12.81 23.21 22.82
C ILE A 92 -12.61 21.89 22.07
N TRP A 93 -12.41 20.78 22.77
CA TRP A 93 -12.24 19.47 22.13
C TRP A 93 -13.50 18.97 21.42
N ALA A 94 -14.69 19.26 21.95
CA ALA A 94 -15.94 18.94 21.27
C ALA A 94 -16.07 19.66 19.92
N ILE A 95 -15.66 20.93 19.85
CA ILE A 95 -15.64 21.70 18.60
C ILE A 95 -14.61 21.10 17.63
N VAL A 96 -13.39 20.82 18.09
CA VAL A 96 -12.34 20.20 17.27
C VAL A 96 -12.81 18.86 16.70
N ALA A 97 -13.42 18.02 17.54
CA ALA A 97 -13.97 16.72 17.12
C ALA A 97 -15.10 16.87 16.09
N ALA A 98 -16.02 17.81 16.29
CA ALA A 98 -17.10 18.09 15.34
C ALA A 98 -16.56 18.52 13.96
N VAL A 99 -15.54 19.40 13.94
CA VAL A 99 -14.89 19.83 12.69
C VAL A 99 -14.18 18.67 12.01
N LEU A 100 -13.39 17.88 12.75
CA LEU A 100 -12.69 16.71 12.22
C LEU A 100 -13.66 15.67 11.66
N ALA A 101 -14.76 15.38 12.37
CA ALA A 101 -15.79 14.46 11.89
C ALA A 101 -16.46 14.97 10.60
N ALA A 102 -16.77 16.27 10.54
CA ALA A 102 -17.36 16.88 9.35
C ALA A 102 -16.40 16.82 8.13
N ARG A 103 -15.12 17.15 8.34
CA ARG A 103 -14.09 17.08 7.29
C ARG A 103 -13.81 15.66 6.85
N GLY A 104 -13.67 14.72 7.80
CA GLY A 104 -13.47 13.32 7.52
C GLY A 104 -14.62 12.73 6.71
N ARG A 105 -15.86 13.11 7.05
CA ARG A 105 -17.03 12.69 6.28
C ARG A 105 -17.09 13.30 4.87
N ALA A 106 -16.67 14.56 4.70
CA ALA A 106 -16.58 15.18 3.40
C ALA A 106 -15.50 14.54 2.50
N GLU A 107 -14.38 14.12 3.09
CA GLU A 107 -13.32 13.46 2.33
C GLU A 107 -13.69 12.02 1.96
N THR A 108 -14.34 11.25 2.85
CA THR A 108 -14.79 9.90 2.52
C THR A 108 -15.92 9.86 1.49
N THR A 109 -16.76 10.89 1.42
CA THR A 109 -17.76 11.02 0.33
C THR A 109 -17.13 11.49 -0.98
N ARG A 110 -16.02 12.24 -0.92
CA ARG A 110 -15.30 12.75 -2.10
C ARG A 110 -14.39 11.70 -2.73
N VAL A 111 -13.73 10.88 -1.92
CA VAL A 111 -13.10 9.61 -2.35
C VAL A 111 -14.20 8.55 -2.53
N GLY A 112 -15.37 8.98 -3.04
CA GLY A 112 -16.56 8.17 -3.25
C GLY A 112 -16.14 6.82 -3.80
N GLY A 113 -16.70 5.77 -3.19
CA GLY A 113 -16.13 4.44 -3.19
C GLY A 113 -15.78 3.89 -4.56
N LEU A 114 -15.39 2.64 -4.62
CA LEU A 114 -15.30 1.92 -5.89
C LEU A 114 -16.66 1.24 -6.20
N PRO A 115 -17.82 1.92 -6.45
CA PRO A 115 -19.06 1.21 -6.73
C PRO A 115 -19.07 0.63 -8.16
N GLN A 116 -18.19 1.07 -9.07
CA GLN A 116 -18.20 0.54 -10.44
C GLN A 116 -17.49 -0.82 -10.61
N THR A 117 -16.57 -1.20 -9.72
CA THR A 117 -15.87 -2.49 -9.84
C THR A 117 -16.64 -3.65 -9.22
N THR A 118 -17.49 -3.43 -8.23
CA THR A 118 -18.37 -4.48 -7.69
C THR A 118 -19.56 -4.77 -8.61
N ASP A 119 -20.11 -3.77 -9.32
CA ASP A 119 -21.20 -3.98 -10.27
C ASP A 119 -20.75 -4.66 -11.57
N THR A 120 -19.49 -4.46 -11.98
CA THR A 120 -18.93 -5.14 -13.17
C THR A 120 -18.61 -6.61 -12.87
N VAL A 121 -18.10 -6.93 -11.66
CA VAL A 121 -17.82 -8.33 -11.24
C VAL A 121 -19.11 -9.13 -11.03
N LYS A 122 -20.20 -8.49 -10.59
CA LYS A 122 -21.52 -9.14 -10.47
C LYS A 122 -22.21 -9.41 -11.80
N LYS A 123 -21.80 -8.77 -12.90
CA LYS A 123 -22.39 -8.94 -14.25
C LYS A 123 -21.75 -10.04 -15.10
N ILE A 124 -20.69 -10.70 -14.62
CA ILE A 124 -20.04 -11.82 -15.33
C ILE A 124 -20.23 -13.16 -14.60
N PRO A 125 -21.46 -13.70 -14.48
CA PRO A 125 -21.64 -15.14 -14.26
C PRO A 125 -22.24 -15.88 -15.46
N HIS A 126 -22.77 -15.20 -16.49
CA HIS A 126 -23.52 -15.88 -17.54
C HIS A 126 -22.74 -16.30 -18.79
N ALA A 127 -21.45 -15.96 -18.90
CA ALA A 127 -20.60 -16.39 -20.02
C ALA A 127 -19.81 -17.69 -19.73
N LEU A 128 -19.91 -18.25 -18.53
CA LEU A 128 -19.23 -19.50 -18.13
C LEU A 128 -20.12 -20.74 -18.19
N HIS A 129 -21.40 -20.60 -18.51
CA HIS A 129 -22.25 -21.73 -18.85
C HIS A 129 -22.24 -21.90 -20.37
N GLY A 130 -21.29 -22.70 -20.85
CA GLY A 130 -21.24 -23.14 -22.24
C GLY A 130 -22.56 -23.81 -22.62
N HIS A 131 -23.08 -23.44 -23.77
CA HIS A 131 -24.24 -24.09 -24.35
C HIS A 131 -23.88 -25.56 -24.64
N GLU A 132 -24.40 -26.48 -23.84
CA GLU A 132 -24.51 -27.88 -24.24
C GLU A 132 -25.46 -27.95 -25.44
N GLU A 133 -24.89 -27.99 -26.65
CA GLU A 133 -25.58 -28.50 -27.82
C GLU A 133 -26.08 -29.91 -27.52
N LYS A 134 -27.38 -30.05 -27.35
CA LYS A 134 -28.06 -31.34 -27.39
C LYS A 134 -29.20 -31.27 -28.40
N ASN A 135 -28.83 -31.25 -29.68
CA ASN A 135 -29.76 -31.55 -30.75
C ASN A 135 -29.94 -33.08 -30.79
N ALA A 136 -31.15 -33.50 -30.45
CA ALA A 136 -31.69 -34.82 -30.73
C ALA A 136 -32.33 -34.84 -32.12
#